data_AF-W4V4S4-F1
#
_entry.id   AF-W4V4S4-F1
#
_cell.length_a   1.000
_cell.length_b   1.000
_cell.length_c   1.000
_cell.angle_alpha   90.00
_cell.angle_beta   90.00
_cell.angle_gamma   90.00
#
_symmetry.space_group_name_H-M   'P 1'
#
loop_
_entity.id
_entity.type
_entity.pdbx_description
1 polymer ?
#
loop_
_entity_poly.entity_id
_entity_poly.type
_entity_poly.pdbx_seq_one_letter_code
_entity_poly.pdbx_strand_id
1 'polypeptide(L)'
;MAEVVFEVLTCVLAAYGLMTLIHQIIISIKHHNKGYRNSQVKLVLIVKNQGETIEGVLRNVLPRDFIRKLMPGGKLLVLDMDSKDDTMDILRKLEKDYECLEVLRKSEKDLIFRGFEEQGDNESFFEHAKRRNI
;
A
#
# COMPACT_ATOMS: atom_id res chain seq x y z
N MET A 1 -24.80 -46.60 13.92
CA MET A 1 -23.60 -46.09 14.63
C MET A 1 -22.67 -45.34 13.68
N ALA A 2 -22.17 -45.96 12.62
CA ALA A 2 -21.27 -45.30 11.65
C ALA A 2 -21.90 -44.09 10.92
N GLU A 3 -23.17 -44.19 10.51
CA GLU A 3 -23.88 -43.07 9.87
C GLU A 3 -24.00 -41.84 10.77
N VAL A 4 -24.40 -42.03 12.04
CA VAL A 4 -24.50 -40.95 13.02
C VAL A 4 -23.13 -40.30 13.27
N VAL A 5 -22.06 -41.10 13.31
CA VAL A 5 -20.69 -40.57 13.46
C VAL A 5 -20.31 -39.72 12.24
N PHE A 6 -20.62 -40.17 11.03
CA PHE A 6 -20.34 -39.41 9.80
C PHE A 6 -21.16 -38.12 9.72
N GLU A 7 -22.42 -38.15 10.16
CA GLU A 7 -23.30 -36.99 10.21
C GLU A 7 -22.81 -35.94 11.22
N VAL A 8 -22.42 -36.37 12.42
CA VAL A 8 -21.83 -35.48 13.44
C VAL A 8 -20.51 -34.88 12.94
N LEU A 9 -19.66 -35.69 12.31
CA LEU A 9 -18.39 -35.23 11.75
C LEU A 9 -18.63 -34.17 10.66
N THR A 10 -19.56 -34.43 9.74
CA THR A 10 -19.92 -33.49 8.67
C THR A 10 -20.47 -32.19 9.25
N CYS A 11 -21.31 -32.25 10.28
CA CYS A 11 -21.82 -31.07 10.97
C CYS A 11 -20.70 -30.24 11.61
N VAL A 12 -19.74 -30.88 12.27
CA VAL A 12 -18.60 -30.19 12.89
C VAL A 12 -17.72 -29.52 11.84
N LEU A 13 -17.40 -30.22 10.75
CA LEU A 13 -16.62 -29.62 9.64
C LEU A 13 -17.38 -28.47 8.97
N ALA A 14 -18.68 -28.62 8.73
CA ALA A 14 -19.51 -27.59 8.12
C ALA A 14 -19.61 -26.34 9.02
N ALA A 15 -19.81 -26.52 10.32
CA ALA A 15 -19.82 -25.42 11.29
C ALA A 15 -18.47 -24.70 11.33
N TYR A 16 -17.37 -25.45 11.37
CA TYR A 16 -16.02 -24.86 11.35
C TYR A 16 -15.75 -24.09 10.05
N GLY A 17 -16.08 -24.69 8.89
CA GLY A 17 -15.96 -24.05 7.59
C GLY A 17 -16.76 -22.75 7.52
N LEU A 18 -18.01 -22.78 7.97
CA LEU A 18 -18.87 -21.61 8.01
C LEU A 18 -18.29 -20.49 8.90
N MET A 19 -17.79 -20.84 10.09
CA MET A 19 -17.14 -19.87 10.99
C MET A 19 -15.92 -19.21 10.33
N THR A 20 -15.08 -19.98 9.63
CA THR A 20 -13.92 -19.42 8.93
C THR A 20 -14.32 -18.52 7.76
N LEU A 21 -15.35 -18.88 6.99
CA LEU A 21 -15.87 -18.05 5.90
C LEU A 21 -16.42 -16.73 6.42
N ILE A 22 -17.24 -16.77 7.48
CA ILE A 22 -17.78 -15.56 8.12
C ILE A 22 -16.65 -14.65 8.60
N HIS A 23 -15.64 -15.22 9.27
CA HIS A 23 -14.50 -14.45 9.76
C HIS A 23 -13.73 -13.75 8.63
N GLN A 24 -13.47 -14.46 7.52
CA GLN A 24 -12.80 -13.89 6.35
C GLN A 24 -13.61 -12.77 5.70
N ILE A 25 -14.94 -12.94 5.57
CA ILE A 25 -15.83 -11.93 5.02
C ILE A 25 -15.80 -10.66 5.89
N ILE A 26 -15.90 -10.81 7.21
CA ILE A 26 -15.86 -9.67 8.16
C ILE A 26 -14.54 -8.90 8.05
N ILE A 27 -13.40 -9.60 8.03
CA ILE A 27 -12.08 -8.97 7.88
C ILE A 27 -11.97 -8.26 6.54
N SER A 28 -12.37 -8.92 5.45
CA SER A 28 -12.30 -8.36 4.11
C SER A 28 -13.10 -7.07 3.99
N ILE A 29 -14.33 -7.04 4.52
CA ILE A 29 -15.18 -5.84 4.52
C ILE A 29 -14.56 -4.73 5.39
N LYS A 30 -14.04 -5.06 6.57
CA LYS A 30 -13.41 -4.09 7.48
C LYS A 30 -12.18 -3.42 6.86
N HIS A 31 -11.36 -4.16 6.13
CA HIS A 31 -10.19 -3.62 5.44
C HIS A 31 -10.53 -2.85 4.17
N HIS A 32 -11.57 -3.26 3.44
CA HIS A 32 -12.03 -2.56 2.25
C HIS A 32 -12.70 -1.21 2.56
N ASN A 33 -13.37 -1.10 3.71
CA ASN A 33 -14.10 0.12 4.09
C ASN A 33 -13.22 1.17 4.81
N LYS A 34 -12.01 0.80 5.23
CA LYS A 34 -11.05 1.78 5.75
C LYS A 34 -10.43 2.48 4.55
N GLY A 35 -11.08 3.55 4.08
CA GLY A 35 -10.61 4.34 2.95
C GLY A 35 -9.22 4.91 3.21
N TYR A 36 -8.17 4.19 2.78
CA TYR A 36 -6.77 4.65 2.79
C TYR A 36 -6.51 5.77 1.76
N ARG A 37 -7.56 6.27 1.10
CA ARG A 37 -7.52 7.39 0.15
C ARG A 37 -7.00 8.70 0.77
N ASN A 38 -6.86 8.77 2.10
CA ASN A 38 -6.32 9.92 2.82
C ASN A 38 -5.30 9.53 3.91
N SER A 39 -4.52 8.47 3.67
CA SER A 39 -3.48 8.07 4.63
C SER A 39 -2.26 8.98 4.51
N GLN A 40 -1.84 9.60 5.61
CA GLN A 40 -0.55 10.28 5.77
C GLN A 40 0.61 9.26 5.84
N VAL A 41 0.62 8.29 4.96
CA VAL A 41 1.66 7.27 4.87
C VAL A 41 2.07 7.21 3.41
N LYS A 42 3.37 7.40 3.17
CA LYS A 42 3.99 7.23 1.85
C LYS A 42 5.03 6.14 1.95
N LEU A 43 5.04 5.22 0.99
CA LEU A 43 6.10 4.22 0.85
C LEU A 43 7.16 4.79 -0.08
N VAL A 44 8.34 5.01 0.47
CA VAL A 44 9.48 5.57 -0.25
C VAL A 44 10.64 4.59 -0.20
N LEU A 45 11.21 4.29 -1.36
CA LEU A 45 12.39 3.47 -1.51
C LEU A 45 13.54 4.33 -2.00
N ILE A 46 14.63 4.41 -1.23
CA ILE A 46 15.77 5.26 -1.52
C ILE A 46 16.90 4.40 -2.06
N VAL A 47 17.48 4.78 -3.20
CA VAL A 47 18.43 3.95 -3.95
C VAL A 47 19.63 4.78 -4.39
N LYS A 48 20.82 4.16 -4.42
CA LYS A 48 22.04 4.77 -4.96
C LYS A 48 22.95 3.68 -5.53
N ASN A 49 23.31 3.76 -6.81
CA ASN A 49 24.22 2.85 -7.49
C ASN A 49 23.86 1.36 -7.33
N GLN A 50 22.61 0.97 -7.58
CA GLN A 50 22.08 -0.37 -7.30
C GLN A 50 21.10 -0.86 -8.38
N GLY A 51 21.42 -0.62 -9.66
CA GLY A 51 20.54 -0.91 -10.81
C GLY A 51 20.01 -2.35 -10.86
N GLU A 52 20.89 -3.35 -10.85
CA GLU A 52 20.49 -4.76 -10.92
C GLU A 52 19.65 -5.19 -9.70
N THR A 53 20.08 -4.77 -8.51
CA THR A 53 19.40 -5.10 -7.26
C THR A 53 18.00 -4.50 -7.23
N ILE A 54 17.85 -3.22 -7.59
CA ILE A 54 16.55 -2.54 -7.52
C ILE A 54 15.58 -3.09 -8.56
N GLU A 55 16.07 -3.44 -9.76
CA GLU A 55 15.24 -4.10 -10.77
C GLU A 55 14.69 -5.43 -10.25
N GLY A 56 15.55 -6.27 -9.68
CA GLY A 56 15.14 -7.54 -9.09
C GLY A 56 14.11 -7.37 -7.98
N VAL A 57 14.30 -6.39 -7.10
CA VAL A 57 13.36 -6.08 -6.02
C VAL A 57 12.00 -5.63 -6.58
N LEU A 58 11.99 -4.64 -7.48
CA LEU A 58 10.76 -4.08 -8.02
C LEU A 58 9.99 -5.10 -8.87
N ARG A 59 10.66 -5.88 -9.71
CA ARG A 59 10.01 -6.95 -10.51
C ARG A 59 9.39 -8.05 -9.65
N ASN A 60 9.92 -8.30 -8.45
CA ASN A 60 9.33 -9.28 -7.53
C ASN A 60 8.14 -8.72 -6.74
N VAL A 61 8.20 -7.43 -6.38
CA VAL A 61 7.25 -6.79 -5.45
C VAL A 61 6.03 -6.20 -6.18
N LEU A 62 6.24 -5.56 -7.34
CA LEU A 62 5.18 -4.81 -8.04
C LEU A 62 4.05 -5.68 -8.61
N PRO A 63 4.28 -6.87 -9.19
CA PRO A 63 3.21 -7.65 -9.84
C PRO A 63 2.16 -8.26 -8.89
N ARG A 64 2.42 -8.33 -7.58
CA ARG A 64 1.62 -9.16 -6.63
C ARG A 64 0.54 -8.40 -5.86
N ASP A 65 0.06 -7.27 -6.38
CA ASP A 65 -0.82 -6.34 -5.67
C ASP A 65 -0.27 -5.91 -4.29
N PHE A 66 1.02 -6.12 -4.03
CA PHE A 66 1.62 -5.93 -2.71
C PHE A 66 1.57 -4.46 -2.30
N ILE A 67 1.85 -3.55 -3.25
CA ILE A 67 1.73 -2.10 -3.03
C ILE A 67 0.28 -1.72 -2.75
N ARG A 68 -0.69 -2.31 -3.45
CA ARG A 68 -2.12 -2.06 -3.19
C ARG A 68 -2.58 -2.62 -1.84
N LYS A 69 -1.99 -3.71 -1.36
CA LYS A 69 -2.25 -4.27 -0.02
C LYS A 69 -1.61 -3.43 1.09
N LEU A 70 -0.41 -2.89 0.86
CA LEU A 70 0.28 -2.02 1.81
C LEU A 70 -0.31 -0.60 1.86
N MET A 71 -0.63 -0.03 0.70
CA MET A 71 -1.28 1.27 0.54
C MET A 71 -2.38 1.18 -0.52
N PRO A 72 -3.63 0.92 -0.10
CA PRO A 72 -4.77 0.92 -1.01
C PRO A 72 -4.97 2.31 -1.64
N GLY A 73 -4.55 2.45 -2.91
CA GLY A 73 -4.59 3.70 -3.66
C GLY A 73 -3.30 4.53 -3.64
N GLY A 74 -2.25 4.06 -2.97
CA GLY A 74 -0.94 4.73 -2.95
C GLY A 74 -0.02 4.28 -4.07
N LYS A 75 0.88 5.16 -4.49
CA LYS A 75 2.02 4.83 -5.37
C LYS A 75 3.26 4.51 -4.54
N LEU A 76 4.13 3.65 -5.06
CA LEU A 76 5.48 3.45 -4.56
C LEU A 76 6.37 4.56 -5.12
N LEU A 77 6.95 5.36 -4.23
CA LEU A 77 7.91 6.38 -4.62
C LEU A 77 9.33 5.80 -4.56
N VAL A 78 10.13 6.00 -5.60
CA VAL A 78 11.55 5.62 -5.60
C VAL A 78 12.40 6.88 -5.75
N LEU A 79 13.24 7.17 -4.76
CA LEU A 79 14.15 8.29 -4.77
C LEU A 79 15.57 7.83 -5.13
N ASP A 80 16.05 8.25 -6.30
CA ASP A 80 17.43 8.05 -6.70
C ASP A 80 18.35 9.13 -6.13
N MET A 81 19.40 8.71 -5.42
CA MET A 81 20.33 9.60 -4.72
C MET A 81 21.55 9.95 -5.58
N ASP A 82 21.31 10.47 -6.78
CA ASP A 82 22.32 10.77 -7.82
C ASP A 82 23.22 9.55 -8.08
N SER A 83 22.62 8.50 -8.63
CA SER A 83 23.39 7.33 -9.08
C SER A 83 24.26 7.68 -10.29
N LYS A 84 25.44 7.07 -10.38
CA LYS A 84 26.41 7.25 -11.48
C LYS A 84 26.39 6.12 -12.49
N ASP A 85 25.73 5.02 -12.14
CA ASP A 85 25.50 3.88 -13.01
C ASP A 85 24.18 4.04 -13.78
N ASP A 86 23.71 2.95 -14.38
CA ASP A 86 22.46 2.87 -15.14
C ASP A 86 21.20 2.75 -14.25
N THR A 87 21.31 2.91 -12.92
CA THR A 87 20.18 2.81 -11.98
C THR A 87 19.01 3.70 -12.40
N MET A 88 19.28 4.96 -12.78
CA MET A 88 18.23 5.89 -13.19
C MET A 88 17.50 5.42 -14.45
N ASP A 89 18.23 4.91 -15.44
CA ASP A 89 17.65 4.44 -16.70
C ASP A 89 16.78 3.19 -16.48
N ILE A 90 17.23 2.28 -15.62
CA ILE A 90 16.48 1.10 -15.19
C ILE A 90 15.19 1.52 -14.48
N LEU A 91 15.27 2.44 -13.51
CA LEU A 91 14.10 2.93 -12.78
C LEU A 91 13.07 3.60 -13.70
N ARG A 92 13.52 4.38 -14.69
CA ARG A 92 12.62 5.02 -15.67
C ARG A 92 11.97 4.02 -16.63
N LYS A 93 12.61 2.89 -16.94
CA LYS A 93 11.96 1.79 -17.67
C LYS A 93 10.86 1.16 -16.81
N LEU A 94 11.17 0.84 -15.56
CA LEU A 94 10.19 0.25 -14.64
C LEU A 94 9.01 1.18 -14.36
N GLU A 95 9.23 2.50 -14.31
CA GLU A 95 8.14 3.48 -14.15
C GLU A 95 7.14 3.45 -15.30
N LYS A 96 7.60 3.14 -16.53
CA LYS A 96 6.72 2.97 -17.70
C LYS A 96 5.96 1.64 -17.66
N ASP A 97 6.61 0.60 -17.14
CA ASP A 97 6.02 -0.74 -17.05
C ASP A 97 4.98 -0.84 -15.93
N TYR A 98 5.11 -0.02 -14.87
CA TYR A 98 4.26 -0.08 -13.69
C TYR A 98 3.69 1.30 -13.30
N GLU A 99 2.40 1.52 -13.57
CA GLU A 99 1.69 2.78 -13.25
C GLU A 99 1.69 3.16 -11.76
N CYS A 100 1.91 2.18 -10.88
CA CYS A 100 1.96 2.39 -9.44
C CYS A 100 3.34 2.83 -8.92
N LEU A 101 4.33 2.99 -9.81
CA LEU A 101 5.67 3.44 -9.50
C LEU A 101 5.84 4.91 -9.89
N GLU A 102 6.54 5.68 -9.06
CA GLU A 102 6.91 7.06 -9.36
C GLU A 102 8.37 7.29 -8.95
N VAL A 103 9.18 7.77 -9.89
CA VAL A 103 10.63 7.90 -9.72
C VAL A 103 11.02 9.37 -9.59
N LEU A 104 11.63 9.71 -8.45
CA LEU A 104 12.15 11.02 -8.14
C LEU A 104 13.67 11.04 -8.17
N ARG A 105 14.22 12.18 -8.58
CA ARG A 105 15.65 12.48 -8.40
C ARG A 105 15.87 13.09 -7.03
N LYS A 106 17.11 13.03 -6.55
CA LYS A 106 17.53 13.69 -5.31
C LYS A 106 17.15 15.18 -5.23
N SER A 107 17.19 15.90 -6.36
CA SER A 107 16.77 17.31 -6.45
C SER A 107 15.29 17.52 -6.12
N GLU A 108 14.49 16.46 -6.22
CA GLU A 108 13.03 16.47 -6.03
C GLU A 108 12.63 15.89 -4.66
N LYS A 109 13.59 15.57 -3.79
CA LYS A 109 13.34 14.96 -2.47
C LYS A 109 12.31 15.71 -1.63
N ASP A 110 12.21 17.02 -1.80
CA ASP A 110 11.33 17.87 -0.99
C ASP A 110 9.85 17.67 -1.37
N LEU A 111 9.55 17.16 -2.57
CA LEU A 111 8.19 16.78 -3.00
C LEU A 111 7.61 15.66 -2.14
N ILE A 112 8.47 14.80 -1.58
CA ILE A 112 8.05 13.72 -0.68
C ILE A 112 7.38 14.31 0.56
N PHE A 113 7.96 15.38 1.11
CA PHE A 113 7.54 16.00 2.36
C PHE A 113 6.38 16.98 2.19
N ARG A 114 6.30 17.71 1.07
CA ARG A 114 5.23 18.69 0.80
C ARG A 114 3.81 18.16 0.99
N GLY A 115 3.56 16.92 0.57
CA GLY A 115 2.24 16.30 0.71
C GLY A 115 1.81 16.03 2.17
N PHE A 116 2.73 16.12 3.13
CA PHE A 116 2.39 16.07 4.56
C PHE A 116 2.14 17.47 5.15
N GLU A 117 2.69 18.52 4.53
CA GLU A 117 2.55 19.90 5.01
C GLU A 117 1.21 20.53 4.59
N GLU A 118 0.73 20.27 3.37
CA GLU A 118 -0.54 20.82 2.86
C GLU A 118 -1.81 20.31 3.61
N GLN A 119 -1.71 19.23 4.39
CA GLN A 119 -2.81 18.75 5.24
C GLN A 119 -2.86 19.37 6.64
N GLY A 120 -1.73 19.88 7.15
CA GLY A 120 -1.70 20.58 8.44
C GLY A 120 -2.51 21.89 8.43
N ASP A 121 -2.58 22.54 7.26
CA ASP A 121 -3.31 23.80 7.09
C ASP A 121 -4.83 23.59 6.93
N ASN A 122 -5.28 22.46 6.37
CA ASN A 122 -6.71 22.17 6.24
C ASN A 122 -7.35 21.66 7.55
N GLU A 123 -6.63 20.92 8.40
CA GLU A 123 -7.15 20.55 9.73
C GLU A 123 -7.29 21.77 10.65
N SER A 124 -6.34 22.72 10.61
CA SER A 124 -6.43 23.96 11.39
C SER A 124 -7.57 24.88 10.88
N PHE A 125 -7.84 24.88 9.58
CA PHE A 125 -8.96 25.64 8.99
C PHE A 125 -10.33 25.07 9.37
N PHE A 126 -10.48 23.74 9.42
CA PHE A 126 -11.73 23.09 9.85
C PHE A 126 -11.97 23.20 11.37
N GLU A 127 -10.93 23.14 12.20
CA GLU A 127 -11.06 23.36 13.65
C GLU A 127 -11.39 24.82 14.00
N HIS A 128 -10.83 25.80 13.28
CA HIS A 128 -11.17 27.22 13.47
C HIS A 128 -12.58 27.59 12.97
N ALA A 129 -13.11 26.90 11.96
CA ALA A 129 -14.50 27.07 11.52
C ALA A 129 -15.51 26.49 12.52
N LYS A 130 -15.14 25.41 13.23
CA LYS A 130 -15.99 24.77 14.24
C LYS A 130 -16.12 25.57 15.54
N ARG A 131 -15.07 26.28 15.96
CA ARG A 131 -15.11 27.17 17.16
C ARG A 131 -15.87 28.49 16.95
N ARG A 132 -16.19 28.87 15.71
CA ARG A 132 -16.94 30.11 15.41
C ARG A 132 -18.47 29.91 15.35
N ASN A 133 -18.95 28.68 15.49
CA ASN A 133 -20.37 28.32 15.47
C ASN A 133 -20.87 27.75 16.83
N ILE A 134 -20.22 28.13 17.94
CA ILE A 134 -20.73 27.95 19.31
C ILE A 134 -20.84 29.33 19.94
#